data_AF-F6KBI4-F1
#
_entry.id   AF-F6KBI4-F1
#
_cell.length_a   1.000
_cell.length_b   1.000
_cell.length_c   1.000
_cell.angle_alpha   90.00
_cell.angle_beta   90.00
_cell.angle_gamma   90.00
#
_symmetry.space_group_name_H-M   'P 1'
#
loop_
_entity.id
_entity.type
_entity.pdbx_description
1 polymer ?
#
loop_
_entity_poly.entity_id
_entity_poly.type
_entity_poly.pdbx_seq_one_letter_code
_entity_poly.pdbx_strand_id
1 'polypeptide(L)'
;MIWFFFYFLFFFFYFFFLFFFNFFFSFFFFFFNSLFSFESGFNSLGETNIFFSLHFYFLMLLFVLFDLEFFLLTIFLMTLKSFFLIFFLIFFFMFLAFFFEWFLKKLMWVF
;
A
#
# COMPACT_ATOMS: atom_id res chain seq x y z
N MET A 1 -17.08 -17.08 16.06
CA MET A 1 -15.67 -16.63 16.16
C MET A 1 -14.66 -17.76 16.00
N ILE A 2 -14.79 -18.90 16.71
CA ILE A 2 -13.86 -20.04 16.58
C ILE A 2 -13.64 -20.51 15.13
N TRP A 3 -14.72 -20.63 14.33
CA TRP A 3 -14.64 -21.09 12.94
C TRP A 3 -13.90 -20.13 12.02
N PHE A 4 -14.07 -18.83 12.24
CA PHE A 4 -13.36 -17.78 11.50
C PHE A 4 -11.85 -17.86 11.78
N PHE A 5 -11.48 -18.09 13.04
CA PHE A 5 -10.08 -18.28 13.43
C PHE A 5 -9.46 -19.52 12.77
N PHE A 6 -10.19 -20.65 12.75
CA PHE A 6 -9.72 -21.85 12.06
C PHE A 6 -9.57 -21.66 10.55
N TYR A 7 -10.50 -20.95 9.92
CA TYR A 7 -10.40 -20.61 8.50
C TYR A 7 -9.13 -19.78 8.24
N PHE A 8 -8.88 -18.73 9.02
CA PHE A 8 -7.67 -17.90 8.87
C PHE A 8 -6.38 -18.71 9.01
N LEU A 9 -6.30 -19.60 10.01
CA LEU A 9 -5.17 -20.51 10.18
C LEU A 9 -4.98 -21.42 8.97
N PHE A 10 -6.06 -21.97 8.43
CA PHE A 10 -6.01 -22.82 7.24
C PHE A 10 -5.41 -22.08 6.02
N PHE A 11 -5.82 -20.84 5.76
CA PHE A 11 -5.23 -20.03 4.68
C PHE A 11 -3.75 -19.78 4.89
N PHE A 12 -3.35 -19.43 6.11
CA PHE A 12 -1.94 -19.20 6.43
C PHE A 12 -1.08 -20.44 6.16
N PHE A 13 -1.53 -21.61 6.62
CA PHE A 13 -0.85 -22.89 6.35
C PHE A 13 -0.84 -23.24 4.87
N TYR A 14 -1.93 -22.97 4.14
CA TYR A 14 -2.01 -23.21 2.71
C TYR A 14 -0.95 -22.39 1.94
N PHE A 15 -0.80 -21.10 2.24
CA PHE A 15 0.25 -20.27 1.62
C PHE A 15 1.66 -20.78 1.94
N PHE A 16 1.90 -21.19 3.19
CA PHE A 16 3.21 -21.74 3.58
C PHE A 16 3.50 -23.07 2.87
N PHE A 17 2.50 -23.94 2.76
CA PHE A 17 2.62 -25.20 2.02
C PHE A 17 2.94 -24.96 0.55
N LEU A 18 2.25 -24.02 -0.10
CA LEU A 18 2.55 -23.64 -1.49
C LEU A 18 3.97 -23.09 -1.65
N PHE A 19 4.44 -22.26 -0.72
CA PHE A 19 5.81 -21.75 -0.75
C PHE A 19 6.84 -22.89 -0.62
N PHE A 20 6.63 -23.79 0.34
CA PHE A 20 7.49 -24.95 0.53
C PHE A 20 7.49 -25.84 -0.71
N PHE A 21 6.31 -26.18 -1.24
CA PHE A 21 6.20 -26.98 -2.46
C PHE A 21 6.91 -26.33 -3.65
N ASN A 22 6.78 -25.01 -3.85
CA ASN A 22 7.55 -24.28 -4.86
C ASN A 22 9.06 -24.40 -4.64
N PHE A 23 9.53 -24.32 -3.39
CA PHE A 23 10.94 -24.55 -3.07
C PHE A 23 11.40 -25.96 -3.40
N PHE A 24 10.60 -27.00 -3.14
CA PHE A 24 10.94 -28.39 -3.50
C PHE A 24 10.94 -28.63 -5.01
N PHE A 25 9.97 -28.05 -5.73
CA PHE A 25 9.84 -28.23 -7.18
C PHE A 25 10.80 -27.37 -8.00
N SER A 26 11.29 -26.27 -7.43
CA SER A 26 12.36 -25.47 -8.02
C SER A 26 13.66 -26.27 -8.01
N PHE A 27 13.86 -27.13 -9.02
CA PHE A 27 15.12 -27.79 -9.26
C PHE A 27 16.24 -26.74 -9.38
N PHE A 28 17.17 -26.79 -8.44
CA PHE A 28 18.36 -25.93 -8.41
C PHE A 28 19.34 -26.30 -9.54
N PHE A 29 19.08 -25.84 -10.76
CA PHE A 29 20.16 -25.66 -11.74
C PHE A 29 20.93 -24.38 -11.35
N PHE A 30 21.82 -24.51 -10.38
CA PHE A 30 22.78 -23.46 -10.02
C PHE A 30 23.79 -23.29 -11.18
N PHE A 31 23.42 -22.52 -12.20
CA PHE A 31 24.43 -21.96 -13.10
C PHE A 31 25.08 -20.77 -12.39
N PHE A 32 26.40 -20.72 -12.31
CA PHE A 32 27.14 -19.64 -11.65
C PHE A 32 26.77 -18.25 -12.20
N ASN A 33 26.36 -18.14 -13.47
CA ASN A 33 25.91 -16.88 -14.08
C ASN A 33 24.52 -16.41 -13.61
N SER A 34 23.64 -17.29 -13.13
CA SER A 34 22.31 -16.88 -12.64
C SER A 34 22.33 -16.41 -11.18
N LEU A 35 23.47 -16.51 -10.49
CA LEU A 35 23.65 -16.05 -9.11
C LEU A 35 24.13 -14.61 -9.00
N PHE A 36 24.68 -14.06 -10.08
CA PHE A 36 25.08 -12.67 -10.15
C PHE A 36 23.97 -11.87 -10.84
N SER A 37 23.35 -10.97 -10.09
CA SER A 37 22.34 -10.02 -10.59
C SER A 37 22.93 -8.89 -11.43
N PHE A 38 24.16 -9.01 -11.92
CA PHE A 38 24.84 -8.00 -12.74
C PHE A 38 25.82 -8.66 -13.71
N GLU A 39 25.40 -8.86 -14.96
CA GLU A 39 26.29 -9.34 -16.03
C GLU A 39 27.02 -8.20 -16.76
N SER A 40 26.76 -6.94 -16.40
CA SER A 40 27.56 -5.80 -16.86
C SER A 40 28.36 -5.24 -15.70
N GLY A 41 29.67 -5.51 -15.71
CA GLY A 41 30.68 -4.99 -14.80
C GLY A 41 30.85 -3.47 -14.85
N PHE A 42 29.82 -2.74 -14.47
CA PHE A 42 29.94 -1.42 -13.89
C PHE A 42 29.23 -1.50 -12.56
N ASN A 43 30.00 -1.38 -11.47
CA ASN A 43 29.44 -0.90 -10.23
C ASN A 43 28.68 0.38 -10.59
N SER A 44 27.35 0.33 -10.57
CA SER A 44 26.65 1.48 -10.07
C SER A 44 27.06 1.60 -8.61
N LEU A 45 28.21 2.23 -8.38
CA LEU A 45 28.30 3.33 -7.41
C LEU A 45 27.34 4.44 -7.90
N GLY A 46 26.10 4.06 -8.21
CA GLY A 46 24.99 4.97 -8.35
C GLY A 46 24.79 5.40 -6.92
N GLU A 47 24.95 6.71 -6.71
CA GLU A 47 24.93 7.29 -5.38
C GLU A 47 23.80 6.67 -4.57
N THR A 48 24.11 6.25 -3.34
CA THR A 48 23.15 5.74 -2.36
C THR A 48 22.02 6.73 -2.06
N ASN A 49 22.11 7.93 -2.63
CA ASN A 49 21.08 8.94 -2.69
C ASN A 49 20.18 8.63 -3.90
N ILE A 50 19.34 7.61 -3.78
CA ILE A 50 18.20 7.47 -4.68
C ILE A 50 17.41 8.78 -4.56
N PHE A 51 17.37 9.56 -5.64
CA PHE A 51 16.58 10.78 -5.69
C PHE A 51 15.13 10.39 -5.46
N PHE A 52 14.64 10.64 -4.26
CA PHE A 52 13.26 10.33 -3.91
C PHE A 52 12.35 11.35 -4.61
N SER A 53 11.41 10.85 -5.42
CA SER A 53 10.48 11.75 -6.08
C SER A 53 9.52 12.32 -5.03
N LEU A 54 9.43 13.65 -4.96
CA LEU A 54 8.45 14.35 -4.12
C LEU A 54 7.00 13.95 -4.48
N HIS A 55 6.76 13.54 -5.73
CA HIS A 55 5.44 13.08 -6.17
C HIS A 55 4.97 11.82 -5.43
N PHE A 56 5.81 10.78 -5.34
CA PHE A 56 5.48 9.58 -4.56
C PHE A 56 5.33 9.87 -3.06
N TYR A 57 6.09 10.84 -2.52
CA TYR A 57 5.92 11.28 -1.15
C TYR A 57 4.53 11.86 -0.88
N PHE A 58 4.10 12.81 -1.71
CA PHE A 58 2.81 13.46 -1.55
C PHE A 58 1.66 12.46 -1.73
N LEU A 59 1.78 11.51 -2.68
CA LEU A 59 0.81 10.42 -2.83
C LEU A 59 0.68 9.57 -1.55
N MET A 60 1.80 9.24 -0.89
CA MET A 60 1.76 8.50 0.37
C MET A 60 1.12 9.33 1.50
N LEU A 61 1.46 10.62 1.61
CA LEU A 61 0.85 11.51 2.61
C LEU A 61 -0.66 11.66 2.40
N LEU A 62 -1.09 11.84 1.15
CA LEU A 62 -2.49 11.90 0.73
C LEU A 62 -3.24 10.64 1.15
N PHE A 63 -2.65 9.47 0.88
CA PHE A 63 -3.23 8.20 1.26
C PHE A 63 -3.46 8.10 2.78
N VAL A 64 -2.48 8.49 3.59
CA VAL A 64 -2.61 8.46 5.05
C VAL A 64 -3.69 9.42 5.54
N LEU A 65 -3.78 10.63 4.97
CA LEU A 65 -4.80 11.62 5.37
C LEU A 65 -6.21 11.13 5.03
N PHE A 66 -6.44 10.65 3.81
CA PHE A 66 -7.76 10.15 3.42
C PHE A 66 -8.18 8.88 4.18
N ASP A 67 -7.24 8.00 4.54
CA ASP A 67 -7.53 6.81 5.34
C ASP A 67 -7.95 7.18 6.77
N LEU A 68 -7.32 8.19 7.37
CA LEU A 68 -7.72 8.72 8.68
C LEU A 68 -9.12 9.34 8.67
N GLU A 69 -9.45 10.11 7.63
CA GLU A 69 -10.78 10.70 7.48
C GLU A 69 -11.86 9.62 7.26
N PHE A 70 -11.54 8.57 6.51
CA PHE A 70 -12.45 7.44 6.31
C PHE A 70 -12.68 6.66 7.60
N PHE A 71 -11.63 6.46 8.39
CA PHE A 71 -11.73 5.85 9.70
C PHE A 71 -12.64 6.66 10.64
N LEU A 72 -12.48 7.99 10.68
CA LEU A 72 -13.34 8.89 11.45
C LEU A 72 -14.81 8.75 11.02
N LEU A 73 -15.08 8.76 9.71
CA LEU A 73 -16.43 8.59 9.17
C LEU A 73 -17.04 7.25 9.63
N THR A 74 -16.27 6.16 9.60
CA THR A 74 -16.73 4.83 10.01
C THR A 74 -17.09 4.77 11.50
N ILE A 75 -16.31 5.42 12.36
CA ILE A 75 -16.61 5.51 13.80
C ILE A 75 -17.91 6.27 14.05
N PHE A 76 -18.12 7.42 13.39
CA PHE A 76 -19.32 8.24 13.60
C PHE A 76 -20.59 7.53 13.12
N LEU A 77 -20.52 6.77 12.03
CA LEU A 77 -21.62 5.95 11.54
C LEU A 77 -22.08 4.91 12.58
N MET A 78 -21.14 4.31 13.31
CA MET A 78 -21.44 3.26 14.29
C MET A 78 -21.91 3.79 15.65
N THR A 79 -21.50 5.02 16.01
CA THR A 79 -21.67 5.54 17.38
C THR A 79 -22.90 6.46 17.55
N LEU A 80 -23.34 7.15 16.51
CA LEU A 80 -24.37 8.19 16.62
C LEU A 80 -25.70 7.78 16.00
N LYS A 81 -26.79 7.96 16.77
CA LYS A 81 -28.17 7.63 16.33
C LYS A 81 -28.71 8.61 15.28
N SER A 82 -28.24 9.86 15.25
CA SER A 82 -28.55 10.88 14.23
C SER A 82 -27.26 11.40 13.57
N PHE A 83 -26.66 10.56 12.73
CA PHE A 83 -25.35 10.79 12.12
C PHE A 83 -25.38 11.64 10.83
N PHE A 84 -26.56 11.87 10.23
CA PHE A 84 -26.67 12.46 8.89
C PHE A 84 -25.94 13.81 8.74
N LEU A 85 -26.13 14.74 9.67
CA LEU A 85 -25.49 16.07 9.59
C LEU A 85 -23.96 15.99 9.69
N ILE A 86 -23.44 15.19 10.62
CA ILE A 86 -22.00 15.04 10.86
C ILE A 86 -21.35 14.30 9.68
N PHE A 87 -22.03 13.29 9.13
CA PHE A 87 -21.61 12.58 7.93
C PHE A 87 -21.45 13.54 6.75
N PHE A 88 -22.47 14.35 6.45
CA PHE A 88 -22.40 15.31 5.35
C PHE A 88 -21.28 16.33 5.53
N LEU A 89 -21.04 16.77 6.77
CA LEU A 89 -20.00 17.74 7.08
C LEU A 89 -18.59 17.15 6.87
N ILE A 90 -18.32 15.95 7.39
CA ILE A 90 -17.04 15.24 7.19
C ILE A 90 -16.83 14.91 5.71
N PHE A 91 -17.86 14.43 5.03
CA PHE A 91 -17.81 14.13 3.61
C PHE A 91 -17.49 15.39 2.80
N PHE A 92 -18.12 16.53 3.11
CA PHE A 92 -17.82 17.80 2.45
C PHE A 92 -16.36 18.24 2.66
N PHE A 93 -15.82 18.07 3.88
CA PHE A 93 -14.40 18.33 4.14
C PHE A 93 -13.47 17.43 3.33
N MET A 94 -13.78 16.14 3.20
CA MET A 94 -13.05 15.19 2.34
C MET A 94 -12.97 15.69 0.89
N PHE A 95 -14.11 16.10 0.32
CA PHE A 95 -14.16 16.60 -1.05
C PHE A 95 -13.38 17.91 -1.20
N LEU A 96 -13.50 18.83 -0.23
CA LEU A 96 -12.74 20.07 -0.24
C LEU A 96 -11.23 19.82 -0.23
N ALA A 97 -10.74 18.96 0.67
CA ALA A 97 -9.32 18.60 0.76
C ALA A 97 -8.80 18.07 -0.60
N PHE A 98 -9.55 17.16 -1.21
CA PHE A 98 -9.23 16.63 -2.53
C PHE A 98 -9.20 17.71 -3.62
N PHE A 99 -10.19 18.62 -3.65
CA PHE A 99 -10.22 19.71 -4.62
C PHE A 99 -9.05 20.68 -4.44
N PHE A 100 -8.67 21.01 -3.19
CA PHE A 100 -7.51 21.86 -2.91
C PHE A 100 -6.22 21.25 -3.43
N GLU A 101 -6.05 19.94 -3.26
CA GLU A 101 -4.85 19.23 -3.71
C GLU A 101 -4.78 19.10 -5.23
N TRP A 102 -5.93 18.92 -5.88
CA TRP A 102 -6.03 19.00 -7.33
C TRP A 102 -5.65 20.39 -7.84
N PHE A 103 -6.15 21.45 -7.22
CA PHE A 103 -5.85 22.83 -7.62
C PHE A 103 -4.36 23.17 -7.46
N LEU A 104 -3.71 22.63 -6.42
CA LEU A 104 -2.26 22.76 -6.19
C LEU A 104 -1.41 21.99 -7.22
N LYS A 105 -2.04 21.24 -8.13
CA LYS A 105 -1.41 20.41 -9.17
C LYS A 105 -0.37 19.41 -8.64
N LYS A 106 -0.40 19.10 -7.35
CA LYS A 106 0.49 18.10 -6.72
C LYS A 106 0.25 16.68 -7.24
N LEU A 107 -0.94 16.45 -7.81
CA LEU A 107 -1.41 15.19 -8.37
C LEU A 107 -1.11 15.04 -9.87
N MET A 108 -0.52 16.05 -10.53
CA MET A 108 -0.18 15.97 -11.96
C MET A 108 1.11 15.16 -12.13
N TRP A 109 1.02 14.04 -12.84
CA TRP A 109 2.16 13.12 -13.02
C TRP A 109 3.09 13.56 -14.15
N VAL A 110 2.58 14.37 -15.08
CA VAL A 110 3.31 14.85 -16.25
C VAL A 110 2.96 16.32 -16.43
N PHE A 111 3.99 17.16 -16.47
CA PHE A 111 3.93 18.48 -17.09
C PHE A 111 4.78 18.45 -18.35
#